data_AF-A0A3N6UQZ3-F1
#
_entry.id   AF-A0A3N6UQZ3-F1
#
_cell.length_a   1.000
_cell.length_b   1.000
_cell.length_c   1.000
_cell.angle_alpha   90.00
_cell.angle_beta   90.00
_cell.angle_gamma   90.00
#
_symmetry.space_group_name_H-M   'P 1'
#
loop_
_entity.id
_entity.type
_entity.pdbx_description
1 polymer ?
#
loop_
_entity_poly.entity_id
_entity_poly.type
_entity_poly.pdbx_seq_one_letter_code
_entity_poly.pdbx_strand_id
1 'polypeptide(L)'
;MIFDPPLRPATLVMRYKRFLADVITPAGERLTLHCANTGAMTGCATPGDRVWYSTSDSPTRKYPHSWELTETQQGEWICVNTLRANALVKEALDHQAITALSAYPRLRAEVKYGEEKSRIDFMLQADGRANCYIEVKSVTLCQQGRGYFPDAITVRGQKHLRELTKMVEQGHRAVLFFAVLHSGIEDVAPARHIDAHYAELLAQAQRSGVEVLCYKAQLSPDQVLLEKALAVRL
;
A
#
# COMPACT_ATOMS: atom_id res chain seq x y z
N MET A 1 -9.59 -4.73 8.15
CA MET A 1 -9.87 -5.87 7.26
C MET A 1 -9.58 -7.15 8.03
N ILE A 2 -10.62 -7.91 8.32
CA ILE A 2 -10.52 -9.23 8.96
C ILE A 2 -10.24 -10.29 7.89
N PHE A 3 -9.34 -11.22 8.19
CA PHE A 3 -9.15 -12.43 7.37
C PHE A 3 -10.06 -13.53 7.91
N ASP A 4 -11.04 -13.93 7.10
CA ASP A 4 -11.97 -15.00 7.42
C ASP A 4 -12.03 -16.01 6.26
N PRO A 5 -11.53 -17.25 6.43
CA PRO A 5 -10.84 -17.75 7.63
C PRO A 5 -9.48 -17.06 7.88
N PRO A 6 -8.91 -17.17 9.10
CA PRO A 6 -7.58 -16.66 9.41
C PRO A 6 -6.49 -17.19 8.47
N LEU A 7 -5.44 -16.40 8.28
CA LEU A 7 -4.35 -16.77 7.37
C LEU A 7 -3.60 -18.00 7.85
N ARG A 8 -3.14 -18.81 6.89
CA ARG A 8 -2.34 -20.00 7.16
C ARG A 8 -0.85 -19.71 7.02
N PRO A 9 0.02 -20.23 7.90
CA PRO A 9 1.45 -20.03 7.79
C PRO A 9 2.11 -21.02 6.82
N ALA A 10 3.23 -20.62 6.24
CA ALA A 10 4.20 -21.47 5.55
C ALA A 10 5.60 -20.84 5.64
N THR A 11 6.65 -21.58 5.26
CA THR A 11 8.02 -21.07 5.16
C THR A 11 8.35 -20.78 3.71
N LEU A 12 8.82 -19.57 3.41
CA LEU A 12 9.19 -19.18 2.05
C LEU A 12 10.44 -19.94 1.58
N VAL A 13 10.35 -20.59 0.42
CA VAL A 13 11.52 -21.14 -0.28
C VAL A 13 12.08 -20.09 -1.22
N MET A 14 11.26 -19.57 -2.13
CA MET A 14 11.67 -18.53 -3.06
C MET A 14 10.47 -17.85 -3.72
N ARG A 15 10.61 -16.55 -4.02
CA ARG A 15 9.75 -15.81 -4.95
C ARG A 15 10.38 -15.82 -6.34
N TYR A 16 9.59 -16.05 -7.38
CA TYR A 16 10.07 -16.08 -8.76
C TYR A 16 9.00 -15.61 -9.75
N LYS A 17 9.45 -15.25 -10.96
CA LYS A 17 8.59 -14.69 -12.03
C LYS A 17 7.72 -13.50 -11.57
N ARG A 18 8.08 -12.83 -10.46
CA ARG A 18 7.34 -11.76 -9.77
C ARG A 18 6.03 -12.19 -9.09
N PHE A 19 5.24 -13.06 -9.73
CA PHE A 19 3.89 -13.41 -9.29
C PHE A 19 3.74 -14.80 -8.65
N LEU A 20 4.83 -15.55 -8.47
CA LEU A 20 4.83 -16.87 -7.82
C LEU A 20 5.78 -16.91 -6.63
N ALA A 21 5.41 -17.68 -5.62
CA ALA A 21 6.28 -18.03 -4.52
C ALA A 21 6.09 -19.49 -4.12
N ASP A 22 7.17 -20.25 -4.06
CA ASP A 22 7.13 -21.62 -3.54
C ASP A 22 7.41 -21.59 -2.04
N VAL A 23 6.63 -22.37 -1.30
CA VAL A 23 6.63 -22.41 0.16
C VAL A 23 6.53 -23.85 0.67
N ILE A 24 6.90 -24.06 1.93
CA ILE A 24 6.74 -25.33 2.65
C ILE A 24 5.77 -25.10 3.81
N THR A 25 4.67 -25.87 3.86
CA THR A 25 3.67 -25.78 4.95
C THR A 25 4.21 -26.40 6.25
N PRO A 26 3.57 -26.15 7.41
CA PRO A 26 3.93 -26.81 8.67
C PRO A 26 3.89 -28.34 8.62
N ALA A 27 3.11 -28.93 7.70
CA ALA A 27 3.05 -30.37 7.46
C ALA A 27 4.18 -30.90 6.56
N GLY A 28 5.06 -30.02 6.03
CA GLY A 28 6.15 -30.38 5.13
C GLY A 28 5.78 -30.42 3.64
N GLU A 29 4.56 -30.03 3.29
CA GLU A 29 4.08 -30.04 1.90
C GLU A 29 4.60 -28.82 1.13
N ARG A 30 4.95 -29.02 -0.15
CA ARG A 30 5.31 -27.93 -1.05
C ARG A 30 4.06 -27.34 -1.70
N LEU A 31 3.97 -26.01 -1.67
CA LEU A 31 2.86 -25.25 -2.24
C LEU A 31 3.38 -24.07 -3.06
N THR A 32 2.67 -23.71 -4.13
CA THR A 32 2.92 -22.46 -4.86
C THR A 32 1.82 -21.46 -4.55
N LEU A 33 2.22 -20.29 -4.03
CA LEU A 33 1.36 -19.14 -3.76
C LEU A 33 1.38 -18.16 -4.94
N HIS A 34 0.25 -17.50 -5.16
CA HIS A 34 0.20 -16.29 -5.97
C HIS A 34 0.78 -15.11 -5.16
N CYS A 35 1.75 -14.40 -5.75
CA CYS A 35 2.32 -13.17 -5.19
C CYS A 35 1.68 -11.95 -5.87
N ALA A 36 0.75 -11.29 -5.18
CA ALA A 36 0.00 -10.13 -5.66
C ALA A 36 0.79 -8.80 -5.55
N ASN A 37 2.10 -8.86 -5.78
CA ASN A 37 2.99 -7.71 -5.75
C ASN A 37 3.97 -7.82 -6.92
N THR A 38 3.95 -6.83 -7.81
CA THR A 38 4.79 -6.80 -9.01
C THR A 38 6.10 -6.02 -8.81
N GLY A 39 6.25 -5.34 -7.67
CA GLY A 39 7.41 -4.56 -7.29
C GLY A 39 8.62 -5.42 -6.90
N ALA A 40 9.69 -4.75 -6.47
CA ALA A 40 10.94 -5.40 -6.11
C ALA A 40 10.77 -6.29 -4.88
N MET A 41 9.90 -5.89 -3.94
CA MET A 41 9.73 -6.57 -2.63
C MET A 41 11.05 -6.66 -1.86
N THR A 42 11.87 -5.62 -1.95
CA THR A 42 13.14 -5.52 -1.22
C THR A 42 12.89 -5.72 0.28
N GLY A 43 13.58 -6.69 0.87
CA GLY A 43 13.43 -7.06 2.29
C GLY A 43 12.13 -7.79 2.66
N CYS A 44 11.24 -8.08 1.71
CA CYS A 44 9.91 -8.67 2.00
C CYS A 44 9.78 -10.16 1.61
N ALA A 45 10.81 -10.75 1.00
CA ALA A 45 10.75 -12.08 0.37
C ALA A 45 12.04 -12.88 0.56
N THR A 46 12.62 -12.85 1.76
CA THR A 46 13.87 -13.57 2.04
C THR A 46 13.57 -15.06 2.22
N PRO A 47 14.26 -15.98 1.53
CA PRO A 47 14.14 -17.41 1.80
C PRO A 47 14.29 -17.71 3.29
N GLY A 48 13.38 -18.53 3.83
CA GLY A 48 13.29 -18.83 5.26
C GLY A 48 12.33 -17.95 6.05
N ASP A 49 11.86 -16.82 5.50
CA ASP A 49 10.84 -16.01 6.17
C ASP A 49 9.53 -16.79 6.33
N ARG A 50 8.81 -16.53 7.43
CA ARG A 50 7.46 -17.06 7.61
C ARG A 50 6.51 -16.23 6.75
N VAL A 51 5.67 -16.88 5.97
CA VAL A 51 4.67 -16.23 5.13
C VAL A 51 3.27 -16.68 5.52
N TRP A 52 2.31 -15.80 5.31
CA TRP A 52 0.92 -16.03 5.65
C TRP A 52 0.07 -15.87 4.40
N TYR A 53 -0.78 -16.87 4.12
CA TYR A 53 -1.55 -16.93 2.90
C TYR A 53 -3.05 -17.14 3.15
N SER A 54 -3.85 -16.51 2.30
CA SER A 54 -5.29 -16.71 2.21
C SER A 54 -5.60 -17.82 1.18
N THR A 55 -6.79 -18.40 1.26
CA THR A 55 -7.28 -19.38 0.27
C THR A 55 -8.59 -18.87 -0.32
N SER A 56 -8.70 -18.89 -1.65
CA SER A 56 -9.91 -18.53 -2.37
C SER A 56 -10.66 -19.79 -2.79
N ASP A 57 -11.97 -19.83 -2.53
CA ASP A 57 -12.86 -20.92 -2.96
C ASP A 57 -13.22 -20.90 -4.45
N SER A 58 -12.79 -19.86 -5.18
CA SER A 58 -13.02 -19.75 -6.62
C SER A 58 -12.42 -20.94 -7.38
N PRO A 59 -13.25 -21.76 -8.07
CA PRO A 59 -12.78 -22.99 -8.73
C PRO A 59 -11.98 -22.72 -10.00
N THR A 60 -11.96 -21.48 -10.50
CA THR A 60 -11.29 -21.10 -11.75
C THR A 60 -9.83 -20.67 -11.55
N ARG A 61 -9.37 -20.56 -10.29
CA ARG A 61 -8.00 -20.12 -10.00
C ARG A 61 -7.01 -21.25 -10.15
N LYS A 62 -6.00 -21.04 -11.00
CA LYS A 62 -4.82 -21.93 -11.09
C LYS A 62 -4.05 -22.02 -9.77
N TYR A 63 -3.93 -20.90 -9.05
CA TYR A 63 -3.29 -20.80 -7.74
C TYR A 63 -4.32 -20.24 -6.75
N PRO A 64 -5.01 -21.10 -5.96
CA PRO A 64 -6.08 -20.66 -5.06
C PRO A 64 -5.54 -19.92 -3.84
N HIS A 65 -4.25 -20.07 -3.53
CA HIS A 65 -3.60 -19.46 -2.37
C HIS A 65 -2.90 -18.16 -2.74
N SER A 66 -3.16 -17.09 -1.99
CA SER A 66 -2.51 -15.79 -2.19
C SER A 66 -1.64 -15.44 -0.99
N TRP A 67 -0.39 -15.07 -1.24
CA TRP A 67 0.52 -14.59 -0.22
C TRP A 67 0.09 -13.19 0.23
N GLU A 68 -0.28 -13.07 1.51
CA GLU A 68 -0.80 -11.83 2.11
C GLU A 68 0.28 -11.12 2.92
N LEU A 69 0.91 -11.83 3.87
CA LEU A 69 1.87 -11.26 4.80
C LEU A 69 3.20 -12.02 4.79
N THR A 70 4.28 -11.29 5.08
CA THR A 70 5.57 -11.83 5.48
C THR A 70 5.81 -11.47 6.93
N GLU A 71 6.39 -12.39 7.68
CA GLU A 71 7.03 -12.15 8.95
C GLU A 71 8.51 -12.48 8.80
N THR A 72 9.35 -11.46 8.93
CA THR A 72 10.79 -11.58 8.76
C THR A 72 11.39 -12.41 9.89
N GLN A 73 12.60 -12.93 9.67
CA GLN A 73 13.36 -13.63 10.70
C GLN A 73 13.66 -12.75 11.94
N GLN A 74 13.56 -11.42 11.80
CA GLN A 74 13.70 -10.45 12.88
C GLN A 74 12.37 -10.17 13.60
N GLY A 75 11.27 -10.80 13.18
CA GLY A 75 9.94 -10.66 13.79
C GLY A 75 9.12 -9.46 13.28
N GLU A 76 9.54 -8.83 12.17
CA GLU A 76 8.79 -7.73 11.57
C GLU A 76 7.72 -8.25 10.62
N TRP A 77 6.53 -7.64 10.67
CA TRP A 77 5.40 -8.01 9.83
C TRP A 77 5.28 -7.09 8.63
N ILE A 78 4.94 -7.65 7.48
CA ILE A 78 4.85 -6.92 6.21
C ILE A 78 3.61 -7.40 5.46
N CYS A 79 2.68 -6.51 5.12
CA CYS A 79 1.61 -6.85 4.18
C CYS A 79 2.13 -6.68 2.76
N VAL A 80 2.49 -7.82 2.13
CA VAL A 80 3.10 -7.84 0.81
C VAL A 80 2.07 -7.76 -0.31
N ASN A 81 0.83 -8.16 -0.07
CA ASN A 81 -0.24 -8.04 -1.04
C ASN A 81 -0.67 -6.57 -1.19
N THR A 82 -0.10 -5.89 -2.18
CA THR A 82 -0.33 -4.45 -2.39
C THR A 82 -1.78 -4.10 -2.74
N LEU A 83 -2.58 -5.09 -3.17
CA LEU A 83 -4.02 -4.87 -3.42
C LEU A 83 -4.79 -4.56 -2.13
N ARG A 84 -4.22 -4.86 -0.95
CA ARG A 84 -4.83 -4.58 0.35
C ARG A 84 -4.78 -3.09 0.71
N ALA A 85 -3.83 -2.31 0.18
CA ALA A 85 -3.67 -0.90 0.54
C ALA A 85 -4.96 -0.10 0.31
N ASN A 86 -5.56 -0.18 -0.88
CA ASN A 86 -6.81 0.53 -1.20
C ASN A 86 -7.96 0.02 -0.32
N ALA A 87 -8.08 -1.29 -0.08
CA ALA A 87 -9.12 -1.84 0.78
C ALA A 87 -9.03 -1.30 2.22
N LEU A 88 -7.82 -1.22 2.77
CA LEU A 88 -7.57 -0.71 4.11
C LEU A 88 -7.87 0.79 4.21
N VAL A 89 -7.42 1.58 3.22
CA VAL A 89 -7.72 3.01 3.19
C VAL A 89 -9.22 3.25 3.05
N LYS A 90 -9.91 2.49 2.19
CA LYS A 90 -11.37 2.55 2.06
C LYS A 90 -12.07 2.25 3.38
N GLU A 91 -11.68 1.17 4.07
CA GLU A 91 -12.22 0.82 5.38
C GLU A 91 -12.00 1.96 6.38
N ALA A 92 -10.79 2.50 6.48
CA ALA A 92 -10.49 3.62 7.37
C ALA A 92 -11.28 4.91 7.03
N LEU A 93 -11.55 5.16 5.74
CA LEU A 93 -12.39 6.26 5.29
C LEU A 93 -13.86 6.06 5.66
N ASP A 94 -14.42 4.87 5.39
CA ASP A 94 -15.81 4.52 5.70
C ASP A 94 -16.08 4.59 7.22
N HIS A 95 -15.11 4.17 8.03
CA HIS A 95 -15.16 4.27 9.50
C HIS A 95 -14.75 5.63 10.06
N GLN A 96 -14.45 6.61 9.22
CA GLN A 96 -14.00 7.95 9.62
C GLN A 96 -12.77 7.96 10.55
N ALA A 97 -11.93 6.91 10.48
CA ALA A 97 -10.73 6.76 11.29
C ALA A 97 -9.62 7.75 10.90
N ILE A 98 -9.69 8.31 9.68
CA ILE A 98 -8.78 9.36 9.22
C ILE A 98 -9.47 10.71 9.43
N THR A 99 -9.25 11.33 10.60
CA THR A 99 -9.93 12.58 11.01
C THR A 99 -9.79 13.71 10.00
N ALA A 100 -8.65 13.82 9.31
CA ALA A 100 -8.44 14.84 8.27
C ALA A 100 -9.38 14.71 7.06
N LEU A 101 -10.06 13.56 6.90
CA LEU A 101 -10.90 13.21 5.75
C LEU A 101 -12.36 12.89 6.14
N SER A 102 -12.72 12.98 7.43
CA SER A 102 -14.04 12.56 7.94
C SER A 102 -15.21 13.48 7.55
N ALA A 103 -14.93 14.71 7.10
CA ALA A 103 -15.94 15.71 6.74
C ALA A 103 -16.64 15.45 5.38
N TYR A 104 -16.46 14.26 4.79
CA TYR A 104 -16.99 13.89 3.49
C TYR A 104 -17.93 12.68 3.59
N PRO A 105 -19.24 12.84 3.33
CA PRO A 105 -20.19 11.74 3.43
C PRO A 105 -20.22 10.82 2.20
N ARG A 106 -19.65 11.24 1.06
CA ARG A 106 -19.68 10.47 -0.20
C ARG A 106 -18.28 10.06 -0.61
N LEU A 107 -18.08 8.77 -0.87
CA LEU A 107 -16.84 8.16 -1.36
C LEU A 107 -17.09 7.48 -2.70
N ARG A 108 -16.23 7.75 -3.68
CA ARG A 108 -16.18 7.05 -4.97
C ARG A 108 -14.78 6.49 -5.19
N ALA A 109 -14.67 5.23 -5.59
CA ALA A 109 -13.39 4.60 -5.92
C ALA A 109 -13.12 4.58 -7.43
N GLU A 110 -11.85 4.48 -7.83
CA GLU A 110 -11.40 4.26 -9.22
C GLU A 110 -11.95 5.30 -10.23
N VAL A 111 -12.00 6.57 -9.82
CA VAL A 111 -12.58 7.65 -10.63
C VAL A 111 -11.57 8.12 -11.67
N LYS A 112 -11.96 8.16 -12.95
CA LYS A 112 -11.10 8.75 -13.99
C LYS A 112 -10.90 10.24 -13.72
N TYR A 113 -9.66 10.71 -13.79
CA TYR A 113 -9.29 12.09 -13.54
C TYR A 113 -8.02 12.48 -14.29
N GLY A 114 -7.71 13.77 -14.28
CA GLY A 114 -6.52 14.32 -14.89
C GLY A 114 -6.56 14.29 -16.43
N GLU A 115 -5.49 14.81 -17.01
CA GLU A 115 -5.33 14.91 -18.47
C GLU A 115 -4.56 13.71 -19.03
N GLU A 116 -3.82 12.97 -18.19
CA GLU A 116 -2.97 11.84 -18.60
C GLU A 116 -3.68 10.47 -18.46
N LYS A 117 -5.02 10.46 -18.54
CA LYS A 117 -5.91 9.28 -18.49
C LYS A 117 -5.73 8.41 -17.24
N SER A 118 -5.49 9.01 -16.08
CA SER A 118 -5.37 8.26 -14.83
C SER A 118 -6.69 7.97 -14.16
N ARG A 119 -6.63 7.10 -13.15
CA ARG A 119 -7.70 6.89 -12.19
C ARG A 119 -7.15 7.20 -10.81
N ILE A 120 -7.92 7.98 -10.05
CA ILE A 120 -7.63 8.26 -8.65
C ILE A 120 -8.20 7.10 -7.84
N ASP A 121 -7.50 6.68 -6.80
CA ASP A 121 -7.95 5.56 -5.96
C ASP A 121 -9.27 5.91 -5.28
N PHE A 122 -9.38 7.12 -4.70
CA PHE A 122 -10.62 7.63 -4.11
C PHE A 122 -10.89 9.10 -4.42
N MET A 123 -12.17 9.43 -4.55
CA MET A 123 -12.68 10.79 -4.60
C MET A 123 -13.75 10.95 -3.52
N LEU A 124 -13.52 11.87 -2.57
CA LEU A 124 -14.48 12.23 -1.53
C LEU A 124 -15.25 13.49 -1.91
N GLN A 125 -16.54 13.54 -1.58
CA GLN A 125 -17.43 14.66 -1.92
C GLN A 125 -18.35 15.03 -0.77
N ALA A 126 -18.58 16.32 -0.57
CA ALA A 126 -19.53 16.88 0.38
C ALA A 126 -20.13 18.16 -0.19
N ASP A 127 -21.35 18.50 0.21
CA ASP A 127 -22.00 19.73 -0.24
C ASP A 127 -21.26 20.96 0.33
N GLY A 128 -21.05 21.98 -0.49
CA GLY A 128 -20.31 23.19 -0.10
C GLY A 128 -18.81 23.00 0.11
N ARG A 129 -18.22 21.86 -0.30
CA ARG A 129 -16.78 21.60 -0.21
C ARG A 129 -16.19 21.20 -1.56
N ALA A 130 -14.93 21.55 -1.78
CA ALA A 130 -14.17 21.03 -2.91
C ALA A 130 -14.03 19.50 -2.82
N ASN A 131 -14.13 18.81 -3.95
CA ASN A 131 -13.84 17.38 -4.05
C ASN A 131 -12.41 17.11 -3.54
N CYS A 132 -12.22 15.98 -2.85
CA CYS A 132 -10.92 15.54 -2.36
C CYS A 132 -10.46 14.29 -3.13
N TYR A 133 -9.36 14.41 -3.88
CA TYR A 133 -8.75 13.35 -4.66
C TYR A 133 -7.66 12.68 -3.83
N ILE A 134 -7.72 11.37 -3.65
CA ILE A 134 -6.79 10.61 -2.80
C ILE A 134 -6.10 9.53 -3.63
N GLU A 135 -4.79 9.65 -3.74
CA GLU A 135 -3.92 8.63 -4.33
C GLU A 135 -3.24 7.83 -3.22
N VAL A 136 -3.38 6.51 -3.22
CA VAL A 136 -2.81 5.61 -2.22
C VAL A 136 -1.51 5.01 -2.72
N LYS A 137 -0.48 5.03 -1.86
CA LYS A 137 0.80 4.35 -2.07
C LYS A 137 1.06 3.38 -0.93
N SER A 138 1.36 2.13 -1.27
CA SER A 138 1.84 1.14 -0.31
C SER A 138 3.32 1.37 -0.02
N VAL A 139 3.69 1.39 1.26
CA VAL A 139 5.08 1.53 1.71
C VAL A 139 5.48 0.26 2.46
N THR A 140 6.38 -0.52 1.86
CA THR A 140 6.94 -1.74 2.47
C THR A 140 8.46 -1.72 2.58
N LEU A 141 9.15 -0.89 1.80
CA LEU A 141 10.61 -0.75 1.89
C LEU A 141 10.99 -0.09 3.22
N CYS A 142 11.64 -0.85 4.09
CA CYS A 142 12.15 -0.39 5.38
C CYS A 142 13.68 -0.45 5.39
N GLN A 143 14.34 0.62 5.85
CA GLN A 143 15.77 0.61 6.17
C GLN A 143 15.97 1.34 7.50
N GLN A 144 16.48 0.62 8.51
CA GLN A 144 16.77 1.17 9.84
C GLN A 144 15.57 1.91 10.47
N GLY A 145 14.37 1.35 10.33
CA GLY A 145 13.13 1.93 10.84
C GLY A 145 12.52 3.04 9.99
N ARG A 146 13.19 3.49 8.92
CA ARG A 146 12.63 4.44 7.96
C ARG A 146 11.99 3.72 6.78
N GLY A 147 10.75 4.11 6.51
CA GLY A 147 9.99 3.71 5.34
C GLY A 147 10.33 4.55 4.12
N TYR A 148 10.38 3.90 2.95
CA TYR A 148 10.69 4.57 1.70
C TYR A 148 9.70 4.23 0.60
N PHE A 149 9.37 5.24 -0.21
CA PHE A 149 8.67 5.05 -1.47
C PHE A 149 9.31 5.91 -2.58
N PRO A 150 9.52 5.38 -3.79
CA PRO A 150 9.26 4.00 -4.21
C PRO A 150 10.40 3.02 -3.89
N ASP A 151 10.18 1.72 -4.12
CA ASP A 151 11.20 0.66 -4.03
C ASP A 151 11.93 0.39 -5.38
N ALA A 152 11.50 1.08 -6.45
CA ALA A 152 12.12 1.12 -7.77
C ALA A 152 11.68 2.41 -8.51
N ILE A 153 12.38 2.80 -9.58
CA ILE A 153 11.99 3.96 -10.40
C ILE A 153 10.53 3.82 -10.88
N THR A 154 9.71 4.87 -10.69
CA THR A 154 8.26 4.83 -10.93
C THR A 154 7.75 5.98 -11.81
N VAL A 155 7.87 5.82 -13.13
CA VAL A 155 7.29 6.78 -14.10
C VAL A 155 5.78 6.98 -13.88
N ARG A 156 5.07 5.91 -13.48
CA ARG A 156 3.64 6.00 -13.15
C ARG A 156 3.39 6.81 -11.88
N GLY A 157 4.18 6.62 -10.82
CA GLY A 157 4.04 7.41 -9.60
C GLY A 157 4.36 8.89 -9.82
N GLN A 158 5.39 9.18 -10.63
CA GLN A 158 5.74 10.55 -11.05
C GLN A 158 4.57 11.22 -11.79
N LYS A 159 3.92 10.48 -12.69
CA LYS A 159 2.71 10.95 -13.40
C LYS A 159 1.58 11.33 -12.45
N HIS A 160 1.27 10.45 -11.50
CA HIS A 160 0.18 10.69 -10.56
C HIS A 160 0.45 11.92 -9.67
N LEU A 161 1.71 12.19 -9.29
CA LEU A 161 2.07 13.42 -8.57
C LEU A 161 1.74 14.69 -9.37
N ARG A 162 2.03 14.71 -10.68
CA ARG A 162 1.68 15.85 -11.54
C ARG A 162 0.17 16.03 -11.64
N GLU A 163 -0.59 14.94 -11.75
CA GLU A 163 -2.05 15.00 -11.82
C GLU A 163 -2.68 15.48 -10.49
N LEU A 164 -2.13 15.07 -9.34
CA LEU A 164 -2.56 15.62 -8.04
C LEU A 164 -2.30 17.13 -7.96
N THR A 165 -1.12 17.60 -8.38
CA THR A 165 -0.82 19.05 -8.45
C THR A 165 -1.84 19.77 -9.31
N LYS A 166 -2.21 19.21 -10.47
CA LYS A 166 -3.24 19.78 -11.34
C LYS A 166 -4.61 19.86 -10.68
N MET A 167 -4.99 18.89 -9.84
CA MET A 167 -6.25 18.97 -9.08
C MET A 167 -6.22 20.12 -8.08
N VAL A 168 -5.09 20.38 -7.43
CA VAL A 168 -4.95 21.53 -6.54
C VAL A 168 -5.04 22.85 -7.31
N GLU A 169 -4.38 22.96 -8.47
CA GLU A 169 -4.47 24.13 -9.35
C GLU A 169 -5.91 24.42 -9.82
N GLN A 170 -6.75 23.39 -9.92
CA GLN A 170 -8.17 23.51 -10.28
C GLN A 170 -9.08 23.84 -9.08
N GLY A 171 -8.51 24.05 -7.89
CA GLY A 171 -9.24 24.37 -6.67
C GLY A 171 -9.82 23.16 -5.95
N HIS A 172 -9.40 21.94 -6.32
CA HIS A 172 -9.73 20.74 -5.57
C HIS A 172 -8.74 20.47 -4.44
N ARG A 173 -9.15 19.66 -3.47
CA ARG A 173 -8.23 19.11 -2.47
C ARG A 173 -7.57 17.86 -3.05
N ALA A 174 -6.27 17.69 -2.87
CA ALA A 174 -5.54 16.52 -3.34
C ALA A 174 -4.67 15.97 -2.21
N VAL A 175 -4.68 14.65 -2.05
CA VAL A 175 -3.99 13.93 -0.98
C VAL A 175 -3.19 12.79 -1.58
N LEU A 176 -1.89 12.74 -1.29
CA LEU A 176 -1.09 11.54 -1.40
C LEU A 176 -1.12 10.81 -0.05
N PHE A 177 -1.62 9.57 -0.04
CA PHE A 177 -1.78 8.77 1.16
C PHE A 177 -0.79 7.60 1.15
N PHE A 178 0.20 7.64 2.04
CA PHE A 178 1.10 6.52 2.29
C PHE A 178 0.47 5.54 3.29
N ALA A 179 0.03 4.39 2.80
CA ALA A 179 -0.33 3.23 3.63
C ALA A 179 0.94 2.45 3.96
N VAL A 180 1.40 2.56 5.21
CA VAL A 180 2.60 1.89 5.71
C VAL A 180 2.23 0.47 6.14
N LEU A 181 2.73 -0.49 5.36
CA LEU A 181 2.40 -1.90 5.44
C LEU A 181 3.59 -2.75 5.92
N HIS A 182 4.43 -2.17 6.78
CA HIS A 182 5.59 -2.82 7.39
C HIS A 182 5.72 -2.37 8.85
N SER A 183 5.73 -3.31 9.79
CA SER A 183 5.67 -3.02 11.24
C SER A 183 6.94 -2.36 11.77
N GLY A 184 8.09 -2.55 11.12
CA GLY A 184 9.34 -1.88 11.46
C GLY A 184 9.42 -0.38 11.10
N ILE A 185 8.48 0.17 10.31
CA ILE A 185 8.55 1.57 9.85
C ILE A 185 8.01 2.53 10.92
N GLU A 186 8.76 3.58 11.25
CA GLU A 186 8.40 4.62 12.23
C GLU A 186 8.23 6.02 11.62
N ASP A 187 8.84 6.28 10.47
CA ASP A 187 8.58 7.48 9.65
C ASP A 187 8.79 7.16 8.17
N VAL A 188 8.26 7.99 7.26
CA VAL A 188 8.37 7.77 5.81
C VAL A 188 9.09 8.93 5.13
N ALA A 189 9.95 8.62 4.16
CA ALA A 189 10.58 9.59 3.28
C ALA A 189 10.50 9.14 1.82
N PRO A 190 10.55 10.06 0.83
CA PRO A 190 10.73 9.66 -0.54
C PRO A 190 12.11 9.01 -0.72
N ALA A 191 12.16 7.93 -1.50
CA ALA A 191 13.38 7.20 -1.78
C ALA A 191 14.27 7.94 -2.80
N ARG A 192 14.83 9.09 -2.41
CA ARG A 192 15.69 9.90 -3.31
C ARG A 192 16.86 9.11 -3.89
N HIS A 193 17.37 8.13 -3.14
CA HIS A 193 18.45 7.24 -3.56
C HIS A 193 18.02 6.17 -4.58
N ILE A 194 16.71 6.01 -4.83
CA ILE A 194 16.14 5.08 -5.82
C ILE A 194 15.51 5.85 -6.98
N ASP A 195 14.68 6.85 -6.69
CA ASP A 195 13.99 7.70 -7.68
C ASP A 195 14.06 9.17 -7.23
N ALA A 196 15.18 9.83 -7.56
CA ALA A 196 15.40 11.24 -7.25
C ALA A 196 14.33 12.16 -7.86
N HIS A 197 13.86 11.82 -9.08
CA HIS A 197 12.86 12.61 -9.77
C HIS A 197 11.48 12.53 -9.09
N TYR A 198 11.08 11.34 -8.63
CA TYR A 198 9.88 11.20 -7.80
C TYR A 198 9.98 12.02 -6.51
N ALA A 199 11.14 12.01 -5.84
CA ALA A 199 11.36 12.79 -4.62
C ALA A 199 11.24 14.31 -4.87
N GLU A 200 11.80 14.80 -5.98
CA GLU A 200 11.67 16.20 -6.40
C GLU A 200 10.22 16.58 -6.71
N LEU A 201 9.51 15.74 -7.48
CA LEU A 201 8.10 15.95 -7.79
C LEU A 201 7.22 15.93 -6.54
N LEU A 202 7.51 15.08 -5.56
CA LEU A 202 6.75 15.05 -4.31
C LEU A 202 6.94 16.34 -3.53
N ALA A 203 8.18 16.83 -3.43
CA ALA A 203 8.46 18.12 -2.80
C ALA A 203 7.79 19.30 -3.53
N GLN A 204 7.73 19.25 -4.87
CA GLN A 204 6.99 20.24 -5.67
C GLN A 204 5.48 20.15 -5.43
N ALA A 205 4.90 18.95 -5.47
CA ALA A 205 3.48 18.72 -5.22
C ALA A 205 3.05 19.25 -3.84
N GLN A 206 3.83 18.98 -2.79
CA GLN A 206 3.54 19.51 -1.46
C GLN A 206 3.60 21.05 -1.43
N ARG A 207 4.60 21.67 -2.08
CA ARG A 207 4.65 23.14 -2.19
C ARG A 207 3.47 23.74 -2.94
N SER A 208 2.91 23.01 -3.91
CA SER A 208 1.71 23.41 -4.64
C SER A 208 0.41 23.17 -3.86
N GLY A 209 0.45 22.56 -2.67
CA GLY A 209 -0.71 22.34 -1.81
C GLY A 209 -1.27 20.91 -1.81
N VAL A 210 -0.58 19.94 -2.43
CA VAL A 210 -0.93 18.52 -2.26
C VAL A 210 -0.62 18.12 -0.82
N GLU A 211 -1.62 17.62 -0.12
CA GLU A 211 -1.47 17.12 1.25
C GLU A 211 -0.82 15.74 1.23
N VAL A 212 0.04 15.45 2.21
CA VAL A 212 0.66 14.13 2.36
C VAL A 212 0.26 13.54 3.70
N LEU A 213 -0.50 12.45 3.66
CA LEU A 213 -0.91 11.69 4.84
C LEU A 213 -0.16 10.37 4.88
N CYS A 214 0.14 9.88 6.08
CA CYS A 214 0.83 8.63 6.28
C CYS A 214 0.27 7.90 7.50
N TYR A 215 -0.16 6.65 7.30
CA TYR A 215 -0.73 5.81 8.34
C TYR A 215 -0.10 4.42 8.33
N LYS A 216 0.30 3.96 9.50
CA LYS A 216 0.82 2.62 9.79
C LYS A 216 -0.31 1.65 10.09
N ALA A 217 -0.23 0.48 9.47
CA ALA A 217 -1.10 -0.62 9.76
C ALA A 217 -0.58 -1.48 10.93
N GLN A 218 -1.50 -1.94 11.77
CA GLN A 218 -1.30 -3.10 12.62
C GLN A 218 -1.55 -4.37 11.79
N LEU A 219 -0.66 -5.36 11.92
CA LEU A 219 -0.62 -6.55 11.07
C LEU A 219 -0.66 -7.81 11.94
N SER A 220 -1.58 -8.72 11.65
CA SER A 220 -1.62 -10.07 12.21
C SER A 220 -2.21 -11.07 11.21
N PRO A 221 -2.10 -12.38 11.48
CA PRO A 221 -2.76 -13.42 10.66
C PRO A 221 -4.29 -13.32 10.64
N ASP A 222 -4.88 -12.65 11.63
CA ASP A 222 -6.34 -12.52 11.78
C ASP A 222 -6.86 -11.22 11.16
N GLN A 223 -6.05 -10.15 11.17
CA GLN A 223 -6.50 -8.83 10.76
C GLN A 223 -5.36 -7.93 10.29
N VAL A 224 -5.68 -7.05 9.35
CA VAL A 224 -4.89 -5.84 9.08
C VAL A 224 -5.76 -4.61 9.27
N LEU A 225 -5.25 -3.60 9.98
CA LEU A 225 -5.98 -2.36 10.31
C LEU A 225 -5.05 -1.15 10.18
N LEU A 226 -5.46 -0.11 9.45
CA LEU A 226 -4.76 1.19 9.48
C LEU A 226 -5.14 1.93 10.76
N GLU A 227 -4.14 2.31 11.56
CA GLU A 227 -4.39 2.80 12.93
C GLU A 227 -3.60 4.08 13.25
N LYS A 228 -2.29 4.08 13.04
CA LYS A 228 -1.40 5.10 13.61
C LYS A 228 -0.90 6.07 12.54
N ALA A 229 -1.18 7.36 12.68
CA ALA A 229 -0.55 8.39 11.85
C ALA A 229 0.96 8.43 12.09
N LEU A 230 1.75 8.54 11.01
CA LEU A 230 3.21 8.70 11.06
C LEU A 230 3.65 10.02 10.44
N ALA A 231 4.86 10.45 10.81
CA ALA A 231 5.49 11.61 10.19
C ALA A 231 6.01 11.26 8.78
N VAL A 232 5.89 12.23 7.87
CA VAL A 232 6.54 12.20 6.56
C VAL A 232 7.67 13.23 6.53
N ARG A 233 8.85 12.81 6.12
CA ARG A 233 10.06 13.64 5.99
C ARG A 233 10.42 13.76 4.51
N LEU A 234 10.12 14.91 3.90
CA LEU A 234 10.46 15.21 2.50
C LEU A 234 11.91 15.67 2.31
#